data_AF-L1Q3D5-F1
#
_entry.id   AF-L1Q3D5-F1
#
_cell.length_a   1.000
_cell.length_b   1.000
_cell.length_c   1.000
_cell.angle_alpha   90.00
_cell.angle_beta   90.00
_cell.angle_gamma   90.00
#
_symmetry.space_group_name_H-M   'P 1'
#
loop_
_entity.id
_entity.type
_entity.pdbx_description
1 polymer ?
#
loop_
_entity_poly.entity_id
_entity_poly.type
_entity_poly.pdbx_seq_one_letter_code
_entity_poly.pdbx_strand_id
1 'polypeptide(L)'
;MFLTPVYVLLTDNPQWLVGKLNFLLPKDPYVLPIFLQFILAEFAIDGLKLASLNTPNSLGTSLSIIGGLILGDYTLQTGWFTPQTILYMSIVALSSFVQPSIELGFALKFLRIILLLLTGLLGKWGFVIGIIINIIIVLTTKTITGEKYLYPLIPFNWNDWSYVNILDT
;
A
#
# COMPACT_ATOMS: atom_id res chain seq x y z
N MET A 1 2.03 -3.35 -0.94
CA MET A 1 0.69 -3.84 -1.34
C MET A 1 0.03 -4.62 -0.20
N PHE A 2 0.65 -5.67 0.33
CA PHE A 2 0.00 -6.54 1.34
C PHE A 2 0.13 -6.05 2.79
N LEU A 3 1.05 -5.13 3.09
CA LEU A 3 1.37 -4.75 4.47
C LEU A 3 0.14 -4.22 5.24
N THR A 4 -0.59 -3.27 4.67
CA THR A 4 -1.72 -2.62 5.36
C THR A 4 -2.94 -3.55 5.52
N PRO A 5 -3.39 -4.31 4.49
CA PRO A 5 -4.54 -5.19 4.68
C PRO A 5 -4.21 -6.40 5.58
N VAL A 6 -2.98 -6.91 5.53
CA VAL A 6 -2.53 -7.98 6.44
C VAL A 6 -2.56 -7.49 7.89
N TYR A 7 -2.09 -6.28 8.15
CA TYR A 7 -2.11 -5.75 9.52
C TYR A 7 -3.55 -5.57 10.04
N VAL A 8 -4.47 -5.03 9.23
CA VAL A 8 -5.90 -4.97 9.58
C VAL A 8 -6.45 -6.37 9.91
N LEU A 9 -6.12 -7.37 9.08
CA LEU A 9 -6.57 -8.74 9.30
C LEU A 9 -6.03 -9.32 10.62
N LEU A 10 -4.78 -9.02 10.98
CA LEU A 10 -4.16 -9.44 12.24
C LEU A 10 -4.79 -8.75 13.45
N THR A 11 -5.11 -7.47 13.35
CA THR A 11 -5.79 -6.74 14.44
C THR A 11 -7.23 -7.21 14.64
N ASP A 12 -7.91 -7.60 13.57
CA ASP A 12 -9.28 -8.15 13.63
C ASP A 12 -9.31 -9.61 14.12
N ASN A 13 -8.18 -10.32 14.06
CA ASN A 13 -8.05 -11.70 14.53
C ASN A 13 -6.92 -11.86 15.57
N PRO A 14 -7.04 -11.26 16.78
CA PRO A 14 -5.98 -11.28 17.79
C PRO A 14 -5.56 -12.70 18.20
N GLN A 15 -6.45 -13.69 18.07
CA GLN A 15 -6.18 -15.11 18.33
C GLN A 15 -5.02 -15.70 17.52
N TRP A 16 -4.65 -15.09 16.39
CA TRP A 16 -3.50 -15.53 15.59
C TRP A 16 -2.16 -15.00 16.12
N LEU A 17 -2.23 -13.94 16.94
CA LEU A 17 -1.06 -13.34 17.58
C LEU A 17 -0.92 -13.97 18.96
N VAL A 18 -0.06 -14.99 19.07
CA VAL A 18 0.23 -15.67 20.34
C VAL A 18 1.68 -15.41 20.76
N GLY A 19 1.89 -15.17 22.05
CA GLY A 19 3.22 -15.06 22.65
C GLY A 19 3.94 -13.75 22.29
N LYS A 20 5.15 -13.85 21.70
CA LYS A 20 6.03 -12.70 21.44
C LYS A 20 5.50 -11.74 20.38
N LEU A 21 4.45 -12.07 19.62
CA LEU A 21 3.89 -11.23 18.55
C LEU A 21 2.81 -10.25 19.04
N ASN A 22 2.44 -10.29 20.33
CA ASN A 22 1.43 -9.39 20.91
C ASN A 22 1.81 -7.91 20.86
N PHE A 23 3.08 -7.57 20.63
CA PHE A 23 3.50 -6.17 20.45
C PHE A 23 2.90 -5.52 19.20
N LEU A 24 2.44 -6.32 18.23
CA LEU A 24 1.81 -5.85 16.99
C LEU A 24 0.40 -5.28 17.23
N LEU A 25 -0.25 -5.67 18.33
CA LEU A 25 -1.57 -5.14 18.64
C LEU A 25 -1.46 -3.67 19.09
N PRO A 26 -2.43 -2.82 18.72
CA PRO A 26 -2.51 -1.47 19.26
C PRO A 26 -2.65 -1.54 20.78
N LYS A 27 -1.79 -0.83 21.50
CA LYS A 27 -1.82 -0.77 22.97
C LYS A 27 -2.63 0.42 23.47
N ASP A 28 -2.65 1.49 22.68
CA ASP A 28 -3.29 2.74 23.02
C ASP A 28 -4.76 2.73 22.58
N PRO A 29 -5.67 3.32 23.37
CA PRO A 29 -7.05 3.51 22.95
C PRO A 29 -7.11 4.43 21.73
N TYR A 30 -7.88 4.05 20.73
CA TYR A 30 -8.03 4.80 19.48
C TYR A 30 -9.51 5.01 19.16
N VAL A 31 -9.82 6.16 18.54
CA VAL A 31 -11.19 6.57 18.24
C VAL A 31 -11.71 5.91 16.97
N LEU A 32 -10.84 5.75 15.98
CA LEU A 32 -11.18 5.23 14.65
C LEU A 32 -10.73 3.77 14.49
N PRO A 33 -11.60 2.87 13.97
CA PRO A 33 -11.19 1.51 13.60
C PRO A 33 -9.92 1.50 12.74
N ILE A 34 -9.01 0.55 12.99
CA ILE A 34 -7.70 0.46 12.33
C ILE A 34 -7.82 0.50 10.79
N PHE A 35 -8.80 -0.21 10.22
CA PHE A 35 -9.10 -0.17 8.79
C PHE A 35 -9.35 1.26 8.27
N LEU A 36 -10.16 2.05 8.97
CA LEU A 36 -10.45 3.44 8.59
C LEU A 36 -9.22 4.34 8.72
N GLN A 37 -8.36 4.09 9.71
CA GLN A 37 -7.09 4.82 9.83
C GLN A 37 -6.22 4.62 8.59
N PHE A 38 -6.08 3.38 8.10
CA PHE A 38 -5.30 3.12 6.88
C PHE A 38 -5.90 3.77 5.63
N ILE A 39 -7.24 3.76 5.49
CA ILE A 39 -7.90 4.44 4.38
C ILE A 39 -7.62 5.95 4.42
N LEU A 40 -7.78 6.58 5.59
CA LEU A 40 -7.51 8.00 5.76
C LEU A 40 -6.03 8.34 5.52
N ALA A 41 -5.08 7.52 6.00
CA ALA A 41 -3.67 7.75 5.71
C ALA A 41 -3.33 7.61 4.23
N GLU A 42 -3.91 6.65 3.51
CA GLU A 42 -3.67 6.51 2.07
C GLU A 42 -4.12 7.76 1.32
N PHE A 43 -5.27 8.34 1.68
CA PHE A 43 -5.76 9.61 1.13
C PHE A 43 -4.91 10.81 1.58
N ALA A 44 -4.50 10.87 2.85
CA ALA A 44 -3.70 11.97 3.37
C ALA A 44 -2.33 12.06 2.68
N ILE A 45 -1.67 10.91 2.47
CA ILE A 45 -0.36 10.84 1.80
C ILE A 45 -0.49 11.22 0.32
N ASP A 46 -1.53 10.77 -0.38
CA ASP A 46 -1.77 11.20 -1.76
C ASP A 46 -2.13 12.67 -1.86
N GLY A 47 -2.99 13.16 -0.98
CA GLY A 47 -3.37 14.57 -0.92
C GLY A 47 -2.13 15.44 -0.70
N LEU A 48 -1.26 15.05 0.24
CA LEU A 48 0.01 15.73 0.47
C LEU A 48 0.93 15.67 -0.75
N LYS A 49 1.08 14.49 -1.38
CA LYS A 49 1.92 14.32 -2.57
C LYS A 49 1.42 15.17 -3.75
N LEU A 50 0.11 15.15 -4.02
CA LEU A 50 -0.51 15.94 -5.08
C LEU A 50 -0.44 17.43 -4.80
N ALA A 51 -0.65 17.87 -3.55
CA ALA A 51 -0.52 19.26 -3.16
C ALA A 51 0.92 19.76 -3.36
N SER A 52 1.92 18.97 -2.95
CA SER A 52 3.33 19.30 -3.13
C SER A 52 3.75 19.36 -4.59
N LEU A 53 3.24 18.46 -5.44
CA LEU A 53 3.52 18.47 -6.88
C LEU A 53 2.88 19.65 -7.62
N ASN A 54 1.77 20.18 -7.13
CA ASN A 54 1.10 21.36 -7.69
C ASN A 54 1.63 22.68 -7.13
N THR A 55 2.46 22.64 -6.09
CA THR A 55 3.06 23.82 -5.48
C THR A 55 4.39 24.12 -6.16
N PRO A 56 4.77 25.41 -6.39
CA PRO A 56 6.07 25.76 -6.94
C PRO A 56 7.23 25.12 -6.16
N ASN A 57 8.27 24.66 -6.86
CA ASN A 57 9.38 23.89 -6.28
C ASN A 57 10.03 24.53 -5.04
N SER A 58 10.08 25.87 -4.96
CA SER A 58 10.63 26.59 -3.81
C SER A 58 9.83 26.42 -2.51
N LEU A 59 8.56 26.02 -2.60
CA LEU A 59 7.65 25.84 -1.46
C LEU A 59 7.23 24.37 -1.27
N GLY A 60 7.32 23.51 -2.30
CA GLY A 60 6.87 22.12 -2.24
C GLY A 60 7.57 21.26 -1.19
N THR A 61 8.88 21.43 -1.00
CA THR A 61 9.64 20.71 0.05
C THR A 61 9.20 21.14 1.44
N SER A 62 9.07 22.44 1.68
CA SER A 62 8.61 22.98 2.97
C SER A 62 7.19 22.52 3.30
N LEU A 63 6.28 22.52 2.33
CA LEU A 63 4.92 22.01 2.48
C LEU A 63 4.91 20.52 2.85
N SER A 64 5.74 19.71 2.20
CA SER A 64 5.82 18.26 2.47
C SER A 64 6.31 17.97 3.89
N ILE A 65 7.34 18.71 4.35
CA ILE A 65 7.90 18.54 5.71
C ILE A 65 6.89 18.96 6.77
N ILE A 66 6.33 20.17 6.64
CA ILE A 66 5.38 20.71 7.62
C ILE A 66 4.09 19.87 7.63
N GLY A 67 3.57 19.51 6.46
CA GLY A 67 2.38 18.67 6.33
C GLY A 67 2.57 17.29 6.94
N GLY A 68 3.71 16.64 6.68
CA GLY A 68 4.04 15.34 7.28
C GLY A 68 4.19 15.40 8.80
N LEU A 69 4.82 16.45 9.33
CA LEU A 69 4.97 16.64 10.78
C LEU A 69 3.63 16.87 11.48
N ILE A 70 2.79 17.77 10.95
CA ILE A 70 1.46 18.05 11.50
C ILE A 70 0.57 16.81 11.43
N LEU A 71 0.57 16.10 10.29
CA LEU A 71 -0.18 14.86 10.12
C LEU A 71 0.33 13.74 11.03
N GLY A 72 1.61 13.71 11.39
CA GLY A 72 2.13 12.72 12.33
C GLY A 72 1.79 13.04 13.78
N ASP A 73 2.11 14.24 14.23
CA ASP A 73 2.07 14.60 15.65
C ASP A 73 0.63 14.78 16.16
N TYR A 74 -0.17 15.61 15.48
CA TYR A 74 -1.53 15.91 15.94
C TYR A 74 -2.45 14.69 15.83
N THR A 75 -2.24 13.80 14.86
CA THR A 75 -3.10 12.64 14.68
C THR A 75 -2.90 11.57 15.75
N LEU A 76 -1.68 11.44 16.28
CA LEU A 76 -1.40 10.61 17.46
C LEU A 76 -1.98 11.23 18.72
N GLN A 77 -1.77 12.53 18.93
CA GLN A 77 -2.26 13.24 20.12
C GLN A 77 -3.80 13.22 20.23
N THR A 78 -4.49 13.32 19.10
CA THR A 78 -5.95 13.28 19.03
C THR A 78 -6.53 11.86 19.07
N GLY A 79 -5.70 10.82 19.02
CA GLY A 79 -6.14 9.42 18.99
C GLY A 79 -6.83 9.00 17.69
N TRP A 80 -6.70 9.79 16.63
CA TRP A 80 -7.21 9.43 15.30
C TRP A 80 -6.38 8.30 14.69
N PHE A 81 -5.08 8.29 14.96
CA PHE A 81 -4.14 7.30 14.47
C PHE A 81 -3.40 6.65 15.63
N THR A 82 -3.07 5.37 15.49
CA THR A 82 -2.16 4.68 16.41
C THR A 82 -0.71 4.78 15.94
N PRO A 83 0.29 4.77 16.86
CA PRO A 83 1.70 4.77 16.48
C PRO A 83 2.05 3.65 15.48
N GLN A 84 1.43 2.48 15.64
CA GLN A 84 1.61 1.33 14.76
C GLN A 84 1.08 1.63 13.36
N THR A 85 -0.12 2.18 13.22
CA THR A 85 -0.68 2.55 11.91
C THR A 85 0.24 3.53 11.16
N ILE A 86 0.72 4.58 11.85
CA ILE A 86 1.63 5.56 11.24
C ILE A 86 2.92 4.89 10.81
N LEU A 87 3.52 4.04 11.66
CA LEU A 87 4.74 3.31 11.33
C LEU A 87 4.58 2.47 10.05
N TYR A 88 3.53 1.66 9.94
CA TYR A 88 3.28 0.84 8.75
C TYR A 88 3.03 1.69 7.51
N MET A 89 2.32 2.81 7.66
CA MET A 89 2.08 3.75 6.57
C MET A 89 3.35 4.47 6.11
N SER A 90 4.26 4.82 7.02
CA SER A 90 5.56 5.39 6.68
C SER A 90 6.40 4.41 5.85
N ILE A 91 6.43 3.12 6.22
CA ILE A 91 7.12 2.08 5.45
C ILE A 91 6.51 1.95 4.04
N VAL A 92 5.17 1.95 3.97
CA VAL A 92 4.42 1.91 2.72
C VAL A 92 4.75 3.10 1.82
N ALA A 93 4.81 4.31 2.38
CA ALA A 93 5.10 5.54 1.67
C ALA A 93 6.54 5.54 1.15
N LEU A 94 7.49 5.14 2.00
CA LEU A 94 8.90 5.01 1.62
C LEU A 94 9.09 3.99 0.49
N SER A 95 8.40 2.86 0.57
CA SER A 95 8.43 1.83 -0.47
C SER A 95 7.89 2.33 -1.82
N SER A 96 6.99 3.32 -1.82
CA SER A 96 6.47 3.90 -3.07
C SER A 96 7.52 4.69 -3.86
N PHE A 97 8.59 5.18 -3.21
CA PHE A 97 9.67 5.87 -3.89
C PHE A 97 10.65 4.93 -4.61
N VAL A 98 10.59 3.63 -4.32
CA VAL A 98 11.41 2.61 -5.00
C VAL A 98 10.84 2.25 -6.37
N GLN A 99 9.56 2.54 -6.62
CA GLN A 99 8.90 2.20 -7.88
C GLN A 99 9.41 3.08 -9.03
N PRO A 100 9.94 2.48 -10.11
CA PRO A 100 10.57 3.25 -11.19
C PRO A 100 9.58 4.02 -12.04
N SER A 101 8.33 3.55 -12.14
CA SER A 101 7.28 4.18 -12.95
C SER A 101 6.10 4.63 -12.08
N ILE A 102 5.65 5.86 -12.32
CA ILE A 102 4.49 6.45 -11.65
C ILE A 102 3.22 5.63 -11.88
N GLU A 103 3.00 5.15 -13.11
CA GLU A 103 1.82 4.35 -13.47
C GLU A 103 1.74 3.04 -12.66
N LEU A 104 2.84 2.29 -12.59
CA LEU A 104 2.92 1.07 -11.75
C LEU A 104 2.70 1.39 -10.27
N GLY A 105 3.18 2.54 -9.80
CA GLY A 105 2.97 2.97 -8.43
C GLY A 105 1.49 3.20 -8.11
N PHE A 106 0.77 3.89 -9.00
CA PHE A 106 -0.67 4.05 -8.87
C PHE A 106 -1.41 2.72 -9.01
N ALA A 107 -1.02 1.84 -9.93
CA ALA A 107 -1.61 0.51 -10.06
C ALA A 107 -1.51 -0.30 -8.75
N LEU A 108 -0.29 -0.43 -8.19
CA LEU A 108 -0.05 -1.13 -6.93
C LEU A 108 -0.73 -0.46 -5.73
N LYS A 109 -1.01 0.83 -5.82
CA LYS A 109 -1.82 1.57 -4.84
C LYS A 109 -3.29 1.21 -4.95
N PHE A 110 -3.89 1.24 -6.14
CA PHE A 110 -5.29 0.86 -6.33
C PHE A 110 -5.56 -0.58 -5.91
N LEU A 111 -4.68 -1.50 -6.30
CA LEU A 111 -4.71 -2.91 -5.89
C LEU A 111 -4.74 -3.07 -4.36
N ARG A 112 -3.94 -2.27 -3.65
CA ARG A 112 -3.91 -2.24 -2.19
C ARG A 112 -5.17 -1.65 -1.58
N ILE A 113 -5.70 -0.56 -2.12
CA ILE A 113 -6.95 0.05 -1.63
C ILE A 113 -8.11 -0.93 -1.80
N ILE A 114 -8.21 -1.61 -2.95
CA ILE A 114 -9.21 -2.66 -3.18
C ILE A 114 -9.08 -3.78 -2.14
N LEU A 115 -7.85 -4.28 -1.93
CA LEU A 115 -7.60 -5.33 -0.94
C LEU A 115 -7.94 -4.87 0.48
N LEU A 116 -7.60 -3.63 0.83
CA LEU A 116 -7.89 -3.02 2.13
C LEU A 116 -9.41 -2.90 2.36
N LEU A 117 -10.16 -2.37 1.39
CA LEU A 117 -11.61 -2.25 1.43
C LEU A 117 -12.28 -3.61 1.63
N LEU A 118 -11.88 -4.61 0.85
CA LEU A 118 -12.44 -5.96 0.96
C LEU A 118 -12.10 -6.57 2.33
N THR A 119 -10.87 -6.42 2.80
CA THR A 119 -10.44 -6.94 4.11
C THR A 119 -11.16 -6.25 5.27
N GLY A 120 -11.33 -4.94 5.23
CA GLY A 120 -12.02 -4.19 6.29
C GLY A 120 -13.53 -4.46 6.37
N LEU A 121 -14.17 -4.73 5.22
CA LEU A 121 -15.62 -4.98 5.17
C LEU A 121 -16.01 -6.45 5.39
N LEU A 122 -15.21 -7.39 4.87
CA LEU A 122 -15.53 -8.82 4.85
C LEU A 122 -14.53 -9.67 5.68
N GLY A 123 -13.57 -9.03 6.35
CA GLY A 123 -12.55 -9.69 7.17
C GLY A 123 -11.70 -10.68 6.37
N LYS A 124 -11.48 -11.87 6.94
CA LYS A 124 -10.67 -12.94 6.34
C LYS A 124 -11.13 -13.37 4.94
N TRP A 125 -12.43 -13.42 4.70
CA TRP A 125 -12.98 -13.82 3.42
C TRP A 125 -12.73 -12.74 2.36
N GLY A 126 -12.85 -11.47 2.76
CA GLY A 126 -12.49 -10.33 1.94
C GLY A 126 -11.03 -10.30 1.53
N PHE A 127 -10.12 -10.65 2.45
CA PHE A 127 -8.70 -10.74 2.14
C PHE A 127 -8.40 -11.80 1.08
N VAL A 128 -8.98 -13.01 1.20
CA VAL A 128 -8.79 -14.10 0.23
C VAL A 128 -9.38 -13.73 -1.14
N ILE A 129 -10.62 -13.23 -1.17
CA ILE A 129 -11.27 -12.78 -2.42
C ILE A 129 -10.48 -11.64 -3.05
N GLY A 130 -10.01 -10.69 -2.25
CA GLY A 130 -9.20 -9.57 -2.69
C GLY A 130 -7.89 -10.03 -3.33
N ILE A 131 -7.19 -11.02 -2.76
CA ILE A 131 -5.98 -11.60 -3.38
C ILE A 131 -6.32 -12.19 -4.75
N ILE A 132 -7.41 -12.95 -4.87
CA ILE A 132 -7.83 -13.56 -6.12
C ILE A 132 -8.12 -12.48 -7.18
N ILE A 133 -8.89 -11.45 -6.82
CA ILE A 133 -9.19 -10.32 -7.71
C ILE A 133 -7.91 -9.62 -8.15
N ASN A 134 -6.99 -9.37 -7.22
CA ASN A 134 -5.71 -8.74 -7.53
C ASN A 134 -4.87 -9.57 -8.52
N ILE A 135 -4.82 -10.89 -8.33
CA ILE A 135 -4.13 -11.81 -9.25
C ILE A 135 -4.78 -11.74 -10.64
N ILE A 136 -6.11 -11.77 -10.72
CA ILE A 136 -6.85 -11.68 -11.99
C ILE A 136 -6.54 -10.37 -12.70
N ILE A 137 -6.53 -9.25 -11.97
CA ILE A 137 -6.21 -7.93 -12.55
C ILE A 137 -4.80 -7.96 -13.15
N VAL A 138 -3.79 -8.36 -12.38
CA VAL A 138 -2.39 -8.41 -12.87
C VAL A 138 -2.24 -9.34 -14.07
N LEU A 139 -2.96 -10.47 -14.12
CA LEU A 139 -2.93 -11.40 -15.24
C LEU A 139 -3.65 -10.88 -16.50
N THR A 140 -4.62 -9.99 -16.33
CA THR A 140 -5.45 -9.45 -17.42
C THR A 140 -4.91 -8.12 -17.94
N THR A 141 -4.13 -7.40 -17.12
CA THR A 141 -3.47 -6.16 -17.54
C THR A 141 -2.39 -6.47 -18.58
N LYS A 142 -2.67 -6.07 -19.82
CA LYS A 142 -1.72 -6.08 -20.93
C LYS A 142 -0.77 -4.89 -20.81
N THR A 143 0.50 -5.08 -21.12
CA THR A 143 1.49 -4.02 -21.30
C THR A 143 1.27 -3.31 -22.64
N ILE A 144 1.91 -2.16 -22.82
CA ILE A 144 1.84 -1.34 -24.04
C ILE A 144 2.35 -2.11 -25.28
N THR A 145 3.17 -3.15 -25.09
CA THR A 145 3.64 -4.07 -26.13
C THR A 145 2.65 -5.20 -26.46
N GLY A 146 1.49 -5.27 -25.80
CA GLY A 146 0.46 -6.30 -26.01
C GLY A 146 0.67 -7.59 -25.22
N GLU A 147 1.87 -7.76 -24.65
CA GLU A 147 2.25 -8.85 -23.73
C GLU A 147 1.58 -8.67 -22.35
N LYS A 148 1.53 -9.72 -21.52
CA LYS A 148 1.02 -9.58 -20.14
C LYS A 148 2.13 -9.03 -19.22
N TYR A 149 1.79 -8.34 -18.14
CA TYR A 149 2.78 -7.88 -17.14
C TYR A 149 3.63 -9.01 -16.53
N LEU A 150 3.11 -10.25 -16.56
CA LEU A 150 3.77 -11.46 -16.07
C LEU A 150 4.44 -12.27 -17.18
N TYR A 151 4.53 -11.75 -18.40
CA TYR A 151 5.33 -12.37 -19.45
C TYR A 151 6.81 -12.19 -19.12
N PRO A 152 7.66 -13.23 -19.12
CA PRO A 152 7.50 -14.60 -19.65
C PRO A 152 7.22 -15.68 -18.59
N LEU A 153 6.85 -15.32 -17.36
CA LEU A 153 6.48 -16.26 -16.30
C LEU A 153 5.12 -16.93 -16.58
N ILE A 154 4.16 -16.22 -17.18
CA ILE A 154 2.81 -16.71 -17.47
C ILE A 154 2.31 -16.14 -18.82
N PRO A 155 2.09 -16.96 -19.86
CA PRO A 155 2.42 -18.40 -19.96
C PRO A 155 3.94 -18.61 -19.94
N PHE A 156 4.39 -19.60 -19.17
CA PHE A 156 5.81 -19.91 -19.02
C PHE A 156 6.40 -20.34 -20.37
N ASN A 157 7.23 -19.49 -20.96
CA ASN A 157 7.92 -19.78 -22.22
C ASN A 157 9.44 -19.66 -22.03
N TRP A 158 10.10 -20.82 -21.84
CA TRP A 158 11.55 -20.88 -21.61
C TRP A 158 12.36 -20.37 -22.81
N ASN A 159 11.83 -20.48 -24.04
CA ASN A 159 12.52 -20.05 -25.24
C ASN A 159 12.61 -18.53 -25.38
N ASP A 160 11.81 -17.74 -24.64
CA ASP A 160 11.84 -16.28 -24.77
C ASP A 160 12.81 -15.59 -23.82
N TRP A 161 13.30 -16.31 -22.81
CA TRP A 161 14.35 -15.82 -21.92
C TRP A 161 15.68 -15.59 -22.66
N SER A 162 15.92 -16.31 -23.76
CA SER A 162 17.15 -16.13 -24.55
C SER A 162 17.11 -14.91 -25.48
N TYR A 163 15.93 -14.45 -25.92
CA TYR A 163 15.84 -13.31 -26.85
C TYR A 163 16.00 -11.95 -26.14
N VAL A 164 15.57 -11.83 -24.88
CA VAL A 164 15.76 -10.61 -24.07
C VAL A 164 17.25 -10.31 -23.83
N ASN A 165 18.07 -11.35 -23.65
CA ASN A 165 19.51 -11.18 -23.41
C ASN A 165 20.32 -10.77 -24.66
N ILE A 166 19.73 -10.84 -25.87
CA ILE A 166 20.44 -10.56 -27.13
C ILE A 166 20.17 -9.13 -27.62
N LEU A 167 19.14 -8.46 -27.11
CA LEU A 167 18.78 -7.08 -27.50
C LEU A 167 19.36 -6.00 -26.55
N ASP A 168 19.97 -6.42 -25.43
CA ASP A 168 20.63 -5.55 -24.44
C ASP A 168 22.19 -5.57 -24.55
N THR A 169 22.75 -6.08 -25.66
CA THR A 169 24.18 -6.00 -26.02
C THR A 169 24.39 -5.17 -27.28
#